data_AF-A0A7Y3JHH8-F1
#
_entry.id   AF-A0A7Y3JHH8-F1
#
_cell.length_a   1.000
_cell.length_b   1.000
_cell.length_c   1.000
_cell.angle_alpha   90.00
_cell.angle_beta   90.00
_cell.angle_gamma   90.00
#
_symmetry.space_group_name_H-M   'P 1'
#
loop_
_entity.id
_entity.type
_entity.pdbx_description
1 polymer ?
#
loop_
_entity_poly.entity_id
_entity_poly.type
_entity_poly.pdbx_seq_one_letter_code
_entity_poly.pdbx_strand_id
1 'polypeptide(L)'
;MVFGVPKETYPGEKRVAMIPAVLPALKKLGLEVWIESGAGAGAHLSDEDFRQAGAQIASSRQELLAKSDIVAYVRAPGADKNNLGDLAQIKKGAVLLGHTEPFASAEIALQIAQAGLTSFSLELVPRITRAQSMDVLSSMASMAGYRAVLLAATHFGRIFPMYMTAAGTLLPAKVFIVG
;
A
#
# COMPACT_ATOMS: atom_id res chain seq x y z
N MET A 1 -16.68 -2.32 14.74
CA MET A 1 -16.11 -3.01 13.58
C MET A 1 -14.63 -2.74 13.57
N VAL A 2 -13.80 -3.77 13.45
CA VAL A 2 -12.33 -3.66 13.50
C VAL A 2 -11.76 -3.62 12.09
N PHE A 3 -10.91 -2.62 11.83
CA PHE A 3 -10.14 -2.48 10.60
C PHE A 3 -8.67 -2.82 10.89
N GLY A 4 -8.23 -3.97 10.42
CA GLY A 4 -6.86 -4.47 10.58
C GLY A 4 -5.93 -4.09 9.44
N VAL A 5 -4.71 -3.71 9.78
CA VAL A 5 -3.61 -3.47 8.83
C VAL A 5 -2.41 -4.32 9.24
N PRO A 6 -2.22 -5.49 8.60
CA PRO A 6 -1.05 -6.32 8.81
C PRO A 6 0.22 -5.66 8.23
N LYS A 7 1.37 -6.16 8.66
CA LYS A 7 2.67 -5.83 8.06
C LYS A 7 2.81 -6.54 6.71
N GLU A 8 3.36 -5.84 5.72
CA GLU A 8 3.65 -6.45 4.42
C GLU A 8 4.79 -7.47 4.51
N THR A 9 4.64 -8.59 3.79
CA THR A 9 5.59 -9.71 3.79
C THR A 9 6.39 -9.82 2.50
N TYR A 10 5.99 -9.10 1.45
CA TYR A 10 6.64 -9.18 0.15
C TYR A 10 8.05 -8.56 0.23
N PRO A 11 9.10 -9.24 -0.27
CA PRO A 11 10.47 -8.72 -0.21
C PRO A 11 10.59 -7.34 -0.85
N GLY A 12 11.07 -6.37 -0.07
CA GLY A 12 11.26 -4.99 -0.54
C GLY A 12 10.00 -4.12 -0.53
N GLU A 13 8.83 -4.66 -0.17
CA GLU A 13 7.66 -3.84 0.11
C GLU A 13 7.87 -3.08 1.41
N LYS A 14 7.85 -1.74 1.29
CA LYS A 14 8.09 -0.82 2.41
C LYS A 14 6.87 0.00 2.76
N ARG A 15 5.82 -0.05 1.92
CA ARG A 15 4.58 0.69 2.14
C ARG A 15 3.75 -0.02 3.22
N VAL A 16 2.76 0.69 3.74
CA VAL A 16 1.75 0.19 4.66
C VAL A 16 0.38 0.66 4.16
N ALA A 17 -0.67 -0.15 4.34
CA ALA A 17 -1.98 0.13 3.75
C ALA A 17 -2.68 1.36 4.37
N MET A 18 -2.17 1.86 5.51
CA MET A 18 -2.75 2.98 6.23
C MET A 18 -1.68 3.83 6.90
N ILE A 19 -1.92 5.14 6.97
CA ILE A 19 -1.04 6.10 7.65
C ILE A 19 -1.75 6.76 8.83
N PRO A 20 -1.05 7.21 9.88
CA PRO A 20 -1.65 7.83 11.06
C PRO A 20 -2.66 8.96 10.75
N ALA A 21 -2.39 9.74 9.71
CA ALA A 21 -3.23 10.88 9.33
C ALA A 21 -4.68 10.52 8.95
N VAL A 22 -4.98 9.28 8.52
CA VAL A 22 -6.35 8.89 8.13
C VAL A 22 -7.17 8.26 9.27
N LEU A 23 -6.51 7.85 10.37
CA LEU A 23 -7.16 7.18 11.50
C LEU A 23 -8.27 8.02 12.15
N PRO A 24 -8.12 9.34 12.36
CA PRO A 24 -9.18 10.15 12.95
C PRO A 24 -10.49 10.13 12.16
N ALA A 25 -10.42 10.05 10.83
CA ALA A 25 -11.60 9.98 9.98
C ALA A 25 -12.30 8.62 10.13
N LEU A 26 -11.54 7.53 10.18
CA LEU A 26 -12.09 6.18 10.40
C LEU A 26 -12.72 6.04 11.79
N LYS A 27 -12.09 6.62 12.81
CA LYS A 27 -12.63 6.65 14.18
C LYS A 27 -13.96 7.41 14.26
N LYS A 28 -14.11 8.52 13.53
CA LYS A 28 -15.39 9.26 13.44
C LYS A 28 -16.51 8.43 12.79
N LEU A 29 -16.16 7.48 11.93
CA LEU A 29 -17.10 6.51 11.34
C LEU A 29 -17.41 5.33 12.30
N GLY A 30 -16.86 5.32 13.51
CA GLY A 30 -17.06 4.25 14.50
C GLY A 30 -16.19 3.00 14.26
N LEU A 31 -15.13 3.13 13.46
CA LEU A 31 -14.18 2.04 13.21
C LEU A 31 -13.07 2.05 14.26
N GLU A 32 -12.73 0.85 14.74
CA GLU A 32 -11.55 0.63 15.56
C GLU A 32 -10.41 0.17 14.66
N VAL A 33 -9.29 0.89 14.64
CA VAL A 33 -8.16 0.57 13.76
C VAL A 33 -7.11 -0.22 14.55
N TRP A 34 -6.74 -1.38 14.03
CA TRP A 34 -5.70 -2.25 14.57
C TRP A 34 -4.55 -2.34 13.56
N ILE A 35 -3.32 -2.14 14.03
CA ILE A 35 -2.11 -2.17 13.21
C ILE A 35 -1.19 -3.27 13.76
N GLU A 36 -0.61 -4.11 12.90
CA GLU A 36 0.42 -5.07 13.33
C GLU A 36 1.68 -4.30 13.76
N SER A 37 2.29 -4.69 14.88
CA SER A 37 3.53 -4.05 15.34
C SER A 37 4.60 -4.05 14.24
N GLY A 38 5.17 -2.88 13.99
CA GLY A 38 6.18 -2.65 12.96
C GLY A 38 5.66 -2.64 11.52
N ALA A 39 4.34 -2.64 11.28
CA ALA A 39 3.77 -2.57 9.93
C ALA A 39 4.19 -1.32 9.16
N GLY A 40 4.28 -0.17 9.84
CA GLY A 40 4.68 1.11 9.23
C GLY A 40 6.17 1.37 9.17
N ALA A 41 7.02 0.51 9.72
CA ALA A 41 8.45 0.79 9.88
C ALA A 41 9.16 1.05 8.54
N GLY A 42 8.78 0.33 7.48
CA GLY A 42 9.31 0.55 6.13
C GLY A 42 8.94 1.90 5.52
N ALA A 43 7.84 2.49 5.98
CA ALA A 43 7.32 3.78 5.55
C ALA A 43 7.72 4.93 6.51
N HIS A 44 8.66 4.68 7.43
CA HIS A 44 9.09 5.63 8.45
C HIS A 44 7.97 6.06 9.40
N LEU A 45 7.03 5.16 9.68
CA LEU A 45 5.94 5.35 10.64
C LEU A 45 6.12 4.36 11.79
N SER A 46 6.34 4.89 12.99
CA SER A 46 6.52 4.09 14.20
C SER A 46 5.18 3.61 14.75
N ASP A 47 5.19 2.54 15.54
CA ASP A 47 4.00 2.09 16.28
C ASP A 47 3.43 3.20 17.17
N GLU A 48 4.29 4.08 17.68
CA GLU A 48 3.87 5.20 18.51
C GLU A 48 3.09 6.26 17.71
N ASP A 49 3.48 6.53 16.47
CA ASP A 49 2.72 7.44 15.59
C ASP A 49 1.28 6.93 15.38
N PHE A 50 1.11 5.61 15.23
CA PHE A 50 -0.20 4.99 15.12
C PHE A 50 -0.99 5.03 16.44
N ARG A 51 -0.35 4.76 17.58
CA ARG A 51 -1.00 4.87 18.91
C ARG A 51 -1.49 6.29 19.18
N GLN A 52 -0.66 7.29 18.91
CA GLN A 52 -1.02 8.71 19.09
C GLN A 52 -2.17 9.13 18.19
N ALA A 53 -2.26 8.56 16.99
CA ALA A 53 -3.39 8.75 16.09
C ALA A 53 -4.64 7.92 16.44
N GLY A 54 -4.56 7.09 17.49
CA GLY A 54 -5.69 6.39 18.08
C GLY A 54 -5.92 4.96 17.59
N ALA A 55 -4.92 4.31 16.98
CA ALA A 55 -4.97 2.89 16.67
C ALA A 55 -4.51 2.02 17.85
N GLN A 56 -4.99 0.78 17.86
CA GLN A 56 -4.45 -0.29 18.69
C GLN A 56 -3.30 -0.99 17.96
N ILE A 57 -2.24 -1.35 18.69
CA ILE A 57 -1.14 -2.13 18.13
C ILE A 57 -1.32 -3.59 18.53
N ALA A 58 -1.50 -4.45 17.53
CA ALA A 58 -1.63 -5.88 17.74
C ALA A 58 -0.28 -6.50 18.09
N SER A 59 -0.29 -7.39 19.08
CA SER A 59 0.91 -8.09 19.55
C SER A 59 1.38 -9.18 18.59
N SER A 60 0.48 -9.68 17.75
CA SER A 60 0.75 -10.67 16.72
C SER A 60 -0.15 -10.48 15.51
N ARG A 61 0.34 -10.93 14.33
CA ARG A 61 -0.44 -10.99 13.10
C ARG A 61 -1.72 -11.82 13.28
N GLN A 62 -1.62 -12.96 13.95
CA GLN A 62 -2.78 -13.84 14.19
C GLN A 62 -3.87 -13.15 15.01
N GLU A 63 -3.50 -12.43 16.07
CA GLU A 63 -4.45 -11.64 16.86
C GLU A 63 -5.17 -10.60 15.99
N LEU A 64 -4.41 -9.87 15.18
CA LEU A 64 -4.96 -8.85 14.29
C LEU A 64 -5.97 -9.44 13.31
N LEU A 65 -5.59 -10.50 12.60
CA LEU A 65 -6.43 -11.11 11.58
C LEU A 65 -7.71 -11.73 12.16
N ALA A 66 -7.61 -12.38 13.33
CA ALA A 66 -8.74 -13.00 14.00
C ALA A 66 -9.78 -11.98 14.51
N LYS A 67 -9.34 -10.76 14.86
CA LYS A 67 -10.22 -9.68 15.35
C LYS A 67 -10.83 -8.83 14.22
N SER A 68 -10.22 -8.83 13.05
CA SER A 68 -10.55 -7.89 11.98
C SER A 68 -11.82 -8.26 11.22
N ASP A 69 -12.71 -7.29 11.05
CA ASP A 69 -13.88 -7.37 10.15
C ASP A 69 -13.54 -6.84 8.74
N ILE A 70 -12.54 -5.96 8.65
CA ILE A 70 -11.94 -5.47 7.40
C ILE A 70 -10.43 -5.62 7.55
N VAL A 71 -9.75 -6.19 6.56
CA VAL A 71 -8.29 -6.28 6.50
C VAL A 71 -7.81 -5.57 5.23
N ALA A 72 -6.91 -4.60 5.37
CA ALA A 72 -6.30 -3.94 4.23
C ALA A 72 -4.81 -4.22 4.12
N TYR A 73 -4.42 -4.65 2.92
CA TYR A 73 -3.03 -4.84 2.51
C TYR A 73 -2.68 -3.83 1.41
N VAL A 74 -1.39 -3.56 1.25
CA VAL A 74 -0.87 -3.04 -0.01
C VAL A 74 -0.89 -4.16 -1.05
N ARG A 75 -0.25 -5.30 -0.74
CA ARG A 75 -0.26 -6.53 -1.54
C ARG A 75 -1.02 -7.63 -0.79
N ALA A 76 -2.28 -7.82 -1.12
CA ALA A 76 -3.15 -8.83 -0.50
C ALA A 76 -2.78 -10.26 -0.95
N PRO A 77 -3.31 -11.31 -0.28
CA PRO A 77 -3.21 -12.70 -0.72
C PRO A 77 -3.62 -12.85 -2.19
N GLY A 78 -2.62 -12.96 -3.06
CA GLY A 78 -2.78 -12.69 -4.49
C GLY A 78 -1.56 -12.03 -5.10
N ALA A 79 -1.38 -10.74 -4.79
CA ALA A 79 -0.20 -9.98 -5.16
C ALA A 79 1.03 -10.37 -4.32
N ASP A 80 0.83 -10.94 -3.13
CA ASP A 80 1.85 -11.63 -2.37
C ASP A 80 1.38 -13.05 -2.07
N LYS A 81 2.23 -14.05 -2.29
CA LYS A 81 1.93 -15.45 -1.99
C LYS A 81 2.39 -15.83 -0.58
N ASN A 82 3.30 -15.05 0.02
CA ASN A 82 3.82 -15.30 1.36
C ASN A 82 2.76 -15.10 2.44
N ASN A 83 1.76 -14.26 2.18
CA ASN A 83 0.64 -14.00 3.09
C ASN A 83 -0.61 -14.85 2.76
N LEU A 84 -0.54 -15.83 1.86
CA LEU A 84 -1.70 -16.66 1.50
C LEU A 84 -2.27 -17.43 2.73
N GLY A 85 -1.40 -17.80 3.67
CA GLY A 85 -1.80 -18.45 4.92
C GLY A 85 -2.67 -17.59 5.83
N ASP A 86 -2.70 -16.27 5.63
CA ASP A 86 -3.53 -15.34 6.38
C ASP A 86 -5.03 -15.60 6.17
N LEU A 87 -5.41 -16.09 4.98
CA LEU A 87 -6.82 -16.34 4.62
C LEU A 87 -7.52 -17.25 5.64
N ALA A 88 -6.79 -18.20 6.23
CA ALA A 88 -7.33 -19.12 7.24
C ALA A 88 -7.49 -18.47 8.64
N GLN A 89 -6.81 -17.36 8.88
CA GLN A 89 -6.81 -16.63 10.17
C GLN A 89 -7.78 -15.46 10.17
N ILE A 90 -8.15 -14.96 8.99
CA ILE A 90 -9.15 -13.90 8.84
C ILE A 90 -10.53 -14.45 9.17
N LYS A 91 -11.31 -13.66 9.90
CA LYS A 91 -12.70 -13.97 10.25
C LYS A 91 -13.55 -14.22 9.00
N LYS A 92 -14.33 -15.29 8.98
CA LYS A 92 -15.32 -15.55 7.93
C LYS A 92 -16.30 -14.38 7.80
N GLY A 93 -16.61 -13.98 6.57
CA GLY A 93 -17.46 -12.83 6.26
C GLY A 93 -16.74 -11.47 6.33
N ALA A 94 -15.45 -11.44 6.66
CA ALA A 94 -14.67 -10.21 6.63
C ALA A 94 -14.42 -9.71 5.21
N VAL A 95 -14.10 -8.42 5.12
CA VAL A 95 -13.74 -7.75 3.87
C VAL A 95 -12.22 -7.69 3.73
N LEU A 96 -11.70 -8.08 2.56
CA LEU A 96 -10.30 -7.98 2.19
C LEU A 96 -10.11 -6.87 1.16
N LEU A 97 -9.26 -5.89 1.46
CA LEU A 97 -8.90 -4.77 0.60
C LEU A 97 -7.41 -4.82 0.24
N GLY A 98 -7.07 -4.48 -1.00
CA GLY A 98 -5.67 -4.37 -1.45
C GLY A 98 -5.52 -4.77 -2.90
N HIS A 99 -4.27 -4.90 -3.37
CA HIS A 99 -4.00 -5.50 -4.67
C HIS A 99 -4.07 -7.01 -4.55
N THR A 100 -4.97 -7.67 -5.29
CA THR A 100 -5.12 -9.14 -5.26
C THR A 100 -4.66 -9.79 -6.57
N GLU A 101 -4.33 -9.00 -7.59
CA GLU A 101 -3.95 -9.41 -8.94
C GLU A 101 -4.89 -10.48 -9.53
N PRO A 102 -6.22 -10.24 -9.58
CA PRO A 102 -7.20 -11.29 -9.87
C PRO A 102 -7.11 -11.85 -11.30
N PHE A 103 -6.52 -11.10 -12.24
CA PHE A 103 -6.27 -11.58 -13.61
C PHE A 103 -5.00 -12.41 -13.74
N ALA A 104 -4.12 -12.43 -12.73
CA ALA A 104 -2.90 -13.23 -12.74
C ALA A 104 -3.17 -14.70 -12.34
N SER A 105 -4.18 -14.97 -11.51
CA SER A 105 -4.55 -16.33 -11.10
C SER A 105 -6.01 -16.38 -10.62
N ALA A 106 -6.82 -17.20 -11.29
CA ALA A 106 -8.20 -17.46 -10.89
C ALA A 106 -8.28 -18.29 -9.61
N GLU A 107 -7.26 -19.12 -9.34
CA GLU A 107 -7.18 -19.99 -8.16
C GLU A 107 -7.17 -19.18 -6.86
N ILE A 108 -6.50 -18.02 -6.85
CA ILE A 108 -6.44 -17.15 -5.68
C ILE A 108 -7.82 -16.57 -5.36
N ALA A 109 -8.56 -16.12 -6.37
CA ALA A 109 -9.93 -15.64 -6.18
C ALA A 109 -10.84 -16.74 -5.60
N LEU A 110 -10.67 -17.99 -6.05
CA LEU A 110 -11.37 -19.14 -5.48
C LEU A 110 -10.97 -19.41 -4.03
N GLN A 111 -9.69 -19.31 -3.68
CA GLN A 111 -9.21 -19.50 -2.31
C GLN A 111 -9.77 -18.42 -1.35
N ILE A 112 -9.79 -17.16 -1.78
CA ILE A 112 -10.42 -16.06 -1.02
C ILE A 112 -11.92 -16.35 -0.80
N ALA A 113 -12.62 -16.79 -1.85
CA ALA A 113 -14.05 -17.14 -1.77
C ALA A 113 -14.29 -18.35 -0.84
N GLN A 114 -13.44 -19.37 -0.90
CA GLN A 114 -13.50 -20.56 -0.04
C GLN A 114 -13.23 -20.24 1.43
N ALA A 115 -12.37 -19.25 1.70
CA ALA A 115 -12.18 -18.68 3.04
C ALA A 115 -13.42 -17.91 3.55
N GLY A 116 -14.43 -17.69 2.70
CA GLY A 116 -15.67 -17.00 3.03
C GLY A 116 -15.48 -15.49 3.15
N LEU A 117 -14.53 -14.91 2.43
CA LEU A 117 -14.22 -13.49 2.46
C LEU A 117 -14.86 -12.75 1.28
N THR A 118 -15.19 -11.48 1.48
CA THR A 118 -15.53 -10.56 0.39
C THR A 118 -14.30 -9.75 0.05
N SER A 119 -13.82 -9.78 -1.19
CA SER A 119 -12.63 -9.03 -1.58
C SER A 119 -12.94 -7.91 -2.57
N PHE A 120 -12.30 -6.76 -2.36
CA PHE A 120 -12.25 -5.66 -3.32
C PHE A 120 -10.81 -5.43 -3.78
N SER A 121 -10.52 -5.85 -5.01
CA SER A 121 -9.27 -5.59 -5.70
C SER A 121 -9.19 -4.11 -6.09
N LEU A 122 -8.30 -3.35 -5.43
CA LEU A 122 -8.23 -1.89 -5.61
C LEU A 122 -7.74 -1.47 -7.01
N GLU A 123 -7.01 -2.35 -7.70
CA GLU A 123 -6.60 -2.20 -9.10
C GLU A 123 -7.76 -2.28 -10.09
N LEU A 124 -8.93 -2.78 -9.66
CA LEU A 124 -10.14 -2.89 -10.48
C LEU A 124 -11.15 -1.76 -10.20
N VAL A 125 -10.79 -0.74 -9.40
CA VAL A 125 -11.63 0.43 -9.20
C VAL A 125 -11.95 1.06 -10.56
N PRO A 126 -13.23 1.27 -10.91
CA PRO A 126 -13.62 1.80 -12.22
C PRO A 126 -13.02 3.19 -12.46
N ARG A 127 -12.50 3.41 -13.67
CA ARG A 127 -11.93 4.70 -14.10
C ARG A 127 -13.02 5.71 -14.48
N ILE A 128 -13.78 6.16 -13.48
CA ILE A 128 -14.85 7.14 -13.60
C ILE A 128 -14.60 8.31 -12.63
N THR A 129 -15.08 9.51 -12.96
CA THR A 129 -14.81 10.75 -12.20
C THR A 129 -15.06 10.61 -10.69
N ARG A 130 -16.18 9.98 -10.28
CA ARG A 130 -16.53 9.80 -8.87
C ARG A 130 -15.58 8.90 -8.06
N ALA A 131 -14.79 8.07 -8.75
CA ALA A 131 -13.89 7.08 -8.15
C ALA A 131 -12.41 7.45 -8.27
N GLN A 132 -12.08 8.61 -8.86
CA GLN A 132 -10.69 9.04 -9.07
C GLN A 132 -9.88 9.12 -7.77
N SER A 133 -10.50 9.54 -6.67
CA SER A 133 -9.85 9.60 -5.35
C SER A 133 -9.56 8.22 -4.73
N MET A 134 -10.11 7.15 -5.31
CA MET A 134 -9.93 5.76 -4.89
C MET A 134 -8.95 4.99 -5.80
N ASP A 135 -8.49 5.59 -6.90
CA ASP A 135 -7.61 4.94 -7.88
C ASP A 135 -6.17 4.81 -7.34
N VAL A 136 -5.87 3.63 -6.82
CA VAL A 136 -4.54 3.29 -6.31
C VAL A 136 -3.49 3.20 -7.42
N LEU A 137 -3.87 2.85 -8.66
CA LEU A 137 -2.92 2.74 -9.76
C LEU A 137 -2.42 4.13 -10.18
N SER A 138 -3.32 5.10 -10.28
CA SER A 138 -2.96 6.48 -10.61
C SER A 138 -2.03 7.11 -9.57
N SER A 139 -2.32 6.91 -8.28
CA SER A 139 -1.45 7.43 -7.19
C SER A 139 -0.06 6.78 -7.21
N MET A 140 0.01 5.46 -7.38
CA MET A 140 1.29 4.76 -7.41
C MET A 140 2.11 5.05 -8.68
N ALA A 141 1.46 5.14 -9.85
CA ALA A 141 2.13 5.49 -11.10
C ALA A 141 2.74 6.89 -11.06
N SER A 142 2.06 7.85 -10.43
CA SER A 142 2.59 9.21 -10.24
C SER A 142 3.87 9.21 -9.40
N MET A 143 3.88 8.46 -8.29
CA MET A 143 5.08 8.32 -7.45
C MET A 143 6.21 7.57 -8.16
N ALA A 144 5.88 6.54 -8.94
CA ALA A 144 6.84 5.79 -9.73
C ALA A 144 7.51 6.68 -10.80
N GLY A 145 6.73 7.52 -11.50
CA GLY A 145 7.25 8.47 -12.48
C GLY A 145 8.22 9.49 -11.86
N TYR A 146 7.85 10.06 -10.70
CA TYR A 146 8.74 10.94 -9.95
C TYR A 146 10.04 10.23 -9.55
N ARG A 147 9.93 9.02 -8.98
CA ARG A 147 11.08 8.23 -8.55
C ARG A 147 11.98 7.84 -9.73
N ALA A 148 11.42 7.55 -10.90
CA ALA A 148 12.18 7.20 -12.10
C ALA A 148 13.14 8.34 -12.51
N VAL A 149 12.67 9.59 -12.49
CA VAL A 149 13.52 10.76 -12.81
C VAL A 149 14.61 10.95 -11.76
N LEU A 150 14.32 10.76 -10.47
CA LEU A 150 15.34 10.82 -9.42
C LEU A 150 16.42 9.76 -9.59
N LEU A 151 16.02 8.52 -9.90
CA LEU A 151 16.97 7.44 -10.18
C LEU A 151 17.82 7.78 -11.41
N ALA A 152 17.20 8.27 -12.49
CA ALA A 152 17.94 8.72 -13.66
C ALA A 152 18.96 9.80 -13.31
N ALA A 153 18.60 10.79 -12.50
CA ALA A 153 19.52 11.84 -12.06
C ALA A 153 20.69 11.32 -11.22
N THR A 154 20.47 10.35 -10.34
CA THR A 154 21.54 9.75 -9.52
C THR A 154 22.48 8.86 -10.33
N HIS A 155 21.98 8.22 -11.39
CA HIS A 155 22.79 7.34 -12.24
C HIS A 155 23.41 8.06 -13.45
N PHE A 156 22.91 9.24 -13.82
CA PHE A 156 23.44 10.02 -14.93
C PHE A 156 24.74 10.72 -14.51
N GLY A 157 25.82 10.53 -15.30
CA GLY A 157 27.15 11.09 -14.99
C GLY A 157 27.29 12.62 -15.14
N ARG A 158 26.19 13.35 -15.28
CA ARG A 158 26.13 14.81 -15.41
C ARG A 158 24.94 15.35 -14.62
N ILE A 159 24.94 16.65 -14.37
CA ILE A 159 23.80 17.33 -13.76
C ILE A 159 22.69 17.62 -14.78
N PHE A 160 21.45 17.64 -14.30
CA PHE A 160 20.25 17.85 -15.12
C PHE A 160 20.04 19.30 -15.59
N PRO A 161 20.03 20.31 -14.70
CA PRO A 161 19.73 21.68 -15.10
C PRO A 161 20.90 22.30 -15.87
N MET A 162 20.59 23.37 -16.60
CA MET A 162 21.61 24.25 -17.13
C MET A 162 22.28 25.00 -15.98
N TYR A 163 23.61 25.09 -16.00
CA TYR A 163 24.37 25.96 -15.10
C TYR A 163 25.30 26.85 -15.91
N MET A 164 25.18 28.16 -15.72
CA MET A 164 26.16 29.14 -16.19
C MET A 164 27.02 29.54 -15.00
N THR A 165 28.31 29.22 -15.06
CA THR A 165 29.28 29.51 -13.99
C THR A 165 30.48 30.27 -14.55
N ALA A 166 31.31 30.82 -13.65
CA ALA A 166 32.58 31.43 -14.05
C ALA A 166 33.52 30.44 -14.76
N ALA A 167 33.41 29.13 -14.46
CA ALA A 167 34.19 28.07 -15.10
C ALA A 167 33.64 27.62 -16.47
N GLY A 168 32.50 28.18 -16.90
CA GLY A 168 31.85 27.85 -18.17
C GLY A 168 30.38 27.45 -18.01
N THR A 169 29.79 27.02 -19.14
CA THR A 169 28.38 26.65 -19.23
C THR A 169 28.22 25.15 -19.33
N LEU A 170 27.44 24.57 -18.43
CA LEU A 170 27.00 23.19 -18.48
C LEU A 170 25.61 23.14 -19.14
N LEU A 171 25.53 22.46 -20.28
CA LEU A 171 24.27 22.28 -21.00
C LEU A 171 23.31 21.35 -20.24
N PRO A 172 21.99 21.60 -20.31
CA PRO A 172 21.00 20.78 -19.63
C PRO A 172 20.92 19.37 -20.23
N ALA A 173 20.47 18.42 -19.41
CA ALA A 173 20.11 17.09 -19.87
C ALA A 173 18.91 17.14 -20.82
N LYS A 174 18.88 16.25 -21.82
CA LYS A 174 17.72 16.03 -22.68
C LYS A 174 17.06 14.73 -22.24
N VAL A 175 15.81 14.82 -21.81
CA VAL A 175 15.02 13.67 -21.34
C VAL A 175 13.94 13.38 -22.37
N PHE A 176 13.79 12.10 -22.71
CA PHE A 176 12.72 11.63 -23.59
C PHE A 176 11.86 10.62 -22.82
N ILE A 177 10.54 10.82 -22.81
CA ILE A 177 9.58 9.98 -22.10
C ILE A 177 8.70 9.27 -23.14
N VAL A 178 8.65 7.94 -23.09
CA VAL A 178 7.72 7.12 -23.86
C VAL A 178 6.61 6.65 -22.92
N GLY A 179 5.37 6.97 -23.26
CA GLY A 179 4.18 6.64 -22.47
C GLY A 179 3.84 5.16 -22.51
#